data_AF-A0A920NM14-F1
#
_entry.id   AF-A0A920NM14-F1
#
_cell.length_a   1.000
_cell.length_b   1.000
_cell.length_c   1.000
_cell.angle_alpha   90.00
_cell.angle_beta   90.00
_cell.angle_gamma   90.00
#
_symmetry.space_group_name_H-M   'P 1'
#
loop_
_entity.id
_entity.type
_entity.pdbx_description
1 polymer ?
#
loop_
_entity_poly.entity_id
_entity_poly.type
_entity_poly.pdbx_seq_one_letter_code
_entity_poly.pdbx_strand_id
1 'polypeptide(L)' 'MTLPELYPEHDLFVQLAKLKNTLRHLMDEDLITHLGLDYYEE' A
#
# COMPACT_ATOMS: atom_id res chain seq x y z
N MET A 1 18.44 -5.87 -0.14
CA MET A 1 18.88 -4.89 0.88
C MET A 1 17.98 -3.66 0.77
N THR A 2 17.63 -3.02 1.88
CA THR A 2 16.76 -1.81 1.90
C THR A 2 17.59 -0.54 1.63
N LEU A 3 16.92 0.58 1.33
CA LEU A 3 17.59 1.87 1.13
C LEU A 3 18.24 2.34 2.46
N PRO A 4 19.42 3.00 2.43
CA PRO A 4 20.19 3.39 3.62
C PRO A 4 19.45 4.29 4.62
N GLU A 5 18.42 5.01 4.18
CA GLU A 5 17.66 5.97 4.99
C GLU A 5 16.24 5.50 5.28
N LEU A 6 15.88 4.27 4.92
CA LEU A 6 14.54 3.75 5.11
C LEU A 6 14.36 3.27 6.55
N TYR A 7 13.47 3.93 7.28
CA TYR A 7 13.07 3.49 8.62
C TYR A 7 12.31 2.14 8.55
N PRO A 8 12.58 1.19 9.45
CA PRO A 8 11.85 -0.07 9.49
C PRO A 8 10.38 0.15 9.86
N GLU A 9 9.49 -0.33 9.03
CA GLU A 9 8.06 -0.37 9.36
C GLU A 9 7.79 -1.51 10.33
N HIS A 10 7.24 -1.21 11.51
CA HIS A 10 6.90 -2.22 12.51
C HIS A 10 5.40 -2.42 12.68
N ASP A 11 4.58 -1.59 12.04
CA ASP A 11 3.13 -1.75 12.06
C ASP A 11 2.69 -2.79 11.01
N LEU A 12 2.11 -3.90 11.48
CA LEU A 12 1.63 -4.99 10.63
C LEU A 12 0.52 -4.55 9.66
N PHE A 13 -0.32 -3.59 10.06
CA PHE A 13 -1.39 -3.08 9.19
C PHE A 13 -0.81 -2.21 8.08
N VAL A 14 0.21 -1.40 8.38
CA VAL A 14 0.91 -0.61 7.35
C VAL A 14 1.68 -1.50 6.39
N GLN A 15 2.36 -2.55 6.89
CA GLN A 15 3.00 -3.54 6.03
C GLN A 15 1.99 -4.26 5.12
N LEU A 16 0.84 -4.66 5.66
CA LEU A 16 -0.23 -5.30 4.89
C LEU A 16 -0.81 -4.36 3.82
N ALA A 17 -1.02 -3.09 4.14
CA ALA A 17 -1.47 -2.09 3.17
C ALA A 17 -0.47 -1.91 2.02
N LYS A 18 0.85 -1.82 2.34
CA LYS A 18 1.92 -1.78 1.33
C LYS A 18 1.93 -3.03 0.45
N LEU A 19 1.75 -4.22 1.02
CA LEU A 19 1.68 -5.47 0.26
C LEU A 19 0.49 -5.47 -0.70
N LYS A 20 -0.72 -5.11 -0.24
CA LYS A 20 -1.91 -5.05 -1.09
C LYS A 20 -1.75 -4.06 -2.24
N ASN A 21 -1.27 -2.85 -1.95
CA ASN A 21 -1.02 -1.84 -2.99
C ASN A 21 0.08 -2.25 -3.97
N THR A 22 1.08 -3.03 -3.52
CA THR A 22 2.06 -3.63 -4.42
C THR A 22 1.40 -4.61 -5.39
N LEU A 23 0.51 -5.48 -4.91
CA LEU A 23 -0.21 -6.43 -5.77
C LEU A 23 -1.13 -5.70 -6.76
N ARG A 24 -1.85 -4.66 -6.33
CA ARG A 24 -2.69 -3.82 -7.20
C ARG A 24 -1.87 -3.21 -8.34
N HIS A 25 -0.73 -2.61 -8.02
CA HIS A 25 0.17 -2.05 -9.01
C HIS A 25 0.65 -3.10 -10.04
N LEU A 26 0.95 -4.33 -9.59
CA LEU A 26 1.34 -5.43 -10.49
C LEU A 26 0.20 -5.92 -11.38
N MET A 27 -1.05 -5.63 -11.02
CA MET A 27 -2.26 -5.98 -11.76
C MET A 27 -2.81 -4.80 -12.58
N ASP A 28 -2.06 -3.70 -12.69
CA ASP A 28 -2.50 -2.43 -13.30
C ASP A 28 -3.78 -1.87 -12.66
N GLU A 29 -4.02 -2.16 -11.37
CA GLU A 29 -5.11 -1.59 -10.57
C GLU A 29 -4.66 -0.33 -9.82
N ASP A 30 -5.62 0.57 -9.57
CA ASP A 30 -5.40 1.76 -8.75
C ASP A 30 -5.10 1.43 -7.28
N LEU A 31 -4.23 2.24 -6.68
CA LEU A 31 -3.85 2.11 -5.28
C LEU A 31 -4.98 2.55 -4.36
N ILE A 32 -5.15 1.86 -3.23
CA ILE A 32 -6.07 2.29 -2.17
C ILE A 32 -5.30 3.17 -1.18
N THR A 33 -5.80 4.38 -0.95
CA THR A 33 -5.23 5.38 -0.04
C THR A 33 -5.92 5.41 1.33
N HIS A 34 -6.99 4.62 1.51
CA HIS A 34 -7.80 4.57 2.73
C HIS A 34 -8.48 5.90 3.09
N LEU A 35 -8.62 6.82 2.12
CA LEU A 35 -9.41 8.05 2.28
C LEU A 35 -10.92 7.81 2.24
N GLY A 36 -11.35 6.56 2.06
CA GLY A 36 -12.75 6.17 1.91
C GLY A 36 -13.30 6.43 0.51
N LEU A 37 -12.75 7.41 -0.21
CA LEU A 37 -13.14 7.76 -1.58
C LEU A 37 -12.89 6.61 -2.57
N ASP A 38 -11.85 5.82 -2.36
CA ASP A 38 -11.48 4.67 -3.21
C ASP A 38 -12.54 3.54 -3.24
N TYR A 39 -13.54 3.58 -2.34
CA TYR A 39 -14.61 2.57 -2.24
C TYR A 39 -15.96 3.06 -2.81
N TYR A 40 -16.08 4.34 -3.16
CA TYR A 40 -17.33 4.94 -3.62
C TYR A 40 -17.36 5.20 -5.14
N GLU A 41 -16.31 4.85 -5.86
CA GLU A 41 -16.33 4.85 -7.32
C GLU A 41 -16.97 3.54 -7.84
N GLU A 42 -18.31 3.53 -7.83
CA GLU A 42 -19.16 2.65 -8.66
C GLU A 42 -20.34 3.47 -9.22
#